data_AF-A0A4Q4VDA3-F1
#
_entry.id   AF-A0A4Q4VDA3-F1
#
_cell.length_a   1.000
_cell.length_b   1.000
_cell.length_c   1.000
_cell.angle_alpha   90.00
_cell.angle_beta   90.00
_cell.angle_gamma   90.00
#
_symmetry.space_group_name_H-M   'P 1'
#
loop_
_entity.id
_entity.type
_entity.pdbx_description
1 polymer ?
#
loop_
_entity_poly.entity_id
_entity_poly.type
_entity_poly.pdbx_seq_one_letter_code
_entity_poly.pdbx_strand_id
1 'polypeptide(L)'
;MYLLRFRSNIQFLSGEQNAPPAGPKGHRTKGAPEALLGLDSGIAHGPSDQKDDLTYTDRLLQRDELKRKIDRLMVSIGLDALVLPDLQIPPARFEDMTNGRFEIAGSPVNTFLASQTRLPTITVPADFTDDRLPVRLQLSVWATRNRVCSD
;
A
#
# COMPACT_ATOMS: atom_id res chain seq x y z
N MET A 1 0.60 1.76 -11.24
CA MET A 1 0.90 0.41 -10.69
C MET A 1 0.12 0.08 -9.40
N TYR A 2 -0.52 1.04 -8.72
CA TYR A 2 -1.11 0.79 -7.39
C TYR A 2 -2.54 0.22 -7.40
N LEU A 3 -3.35 0.55 -8.41
CA LEU A 3 -4.73 0.08 -8.55
C LEU A 3 -4.79 -1.19 -9.42
N LEU A 4 -4.29 -2.30 -8.90
CA LEU A 4 -4.44 -3.64 -9.48
C LEU A 4 -5.62 -4.41 -8.85
N ARG A 5 -6.48 -3.74 -8.07
CA ARG A 5 -7.65 -4.34 -7.42
C ARG A 5 -8.93 -3.98 -8.16
N PHE A 6 -9.74 -4.99 -8.43
CA PHE A 6 -11.06 -4.87 -9.04
C PHE A 6 -12.15 -5.00 -8.00
N ARG A 7 -13.32 -4.42 -8.31
CA ARG A 7 -14.49 -4.47 -7.42
C ARG A 7 -14.90 -5.90 -7.07
N SER A 8 -14.83 -6.81 -8.04
CA SER A 8 -15.09 -8.24 -7.87
C SER A 8 -14.23 -8.90 -6.78
N ASN A 9 -12.99 -8.45 -6.58
CA ASN A 9 -12.09 -9.01 -5.55
C ASN A 9 -12.48 -8.62 -4.12
N ILE A 10 -13.25 -7.54 -3.93
CA ILE A 10 -13.64 -7.04 -2.61
C ILE A 10 -15.03 -7.56 -2.22
N GLN A 11 -15.90 -7.83 -3.20
CA GLN A 11 -17.23 -8.43 -2.98
C GLN A 11 -17.15 -9.77 -2.26
N PHE A 12 -16.09 -10.55 -2.49
CA PHE A 12 -15.81 -11.80 -1.76
C PHE A 12 -15.72 -11.60 -0.24
N LEU A 13 -15.19 -10.47 0.23
CA LEU A 13 -15.03 -10.18 1.66
C LEU A 13 -16.34 -9.77 2.34
N SER A 14 -17.31 -9.27 1.57
CA SER A 14 -18.57 -8.75 2.10
C SER A 14 -19.68 -9.80 2.18
N GLY A 15 -19.50 -11.01 1.63
CA GLY A 15 -20.52 -12.06 1.61
C GLY A 15 -21.78 -11.76 0.78
N GLU A 16 -21.95 -10.54 0.31
CA GLU A 16 -23.11 -10.10 -0.47
C GLU A 16 -22.83 -10.16 -1.98
N GLN A 17 -23.46 -11.13 -2.65
CA GLN A 17 -23.33 -11.36 -4.09
C GLN A 17 -24.13 -10.35 -4.95
N ASN A 18 -24.94 -9.46 -4.36
CA ASN A 18 -25.85 -8.57 -5.10
C ASN A 18 -26.01 -7.15 -4.53
N ALA A 19 -25.15 -6.71 -3.60
CA ALA A 19 -25.18 -5.30 -3.19
C ALA A 19 -24.57 -4.43 -4.30
N PRO A 20 -25.24 -3.35 -4.74
CA PRO A 20 -24.57 -2.35 -5.56
C PRO A 20 -23.35 -1.86 -4.76
N PRO A 21 -22.18 -1.68 -5.38
CA PRO A 21 -21.02 -1.12 -4.69
C PRO A 21 -21.40 0.32 -4.32
N ALA A 22 -21.93 0.49 -3.11
CA ALA A 22 -22.09 1.78 -2.51
C ALA A 22 -20.66 2.28 -2.23
N GLY A 23 -20.02 2.84 -3.26
CA GLY A 23 -19.11 3.96 -3.05
C GLY A 23 -19.83 4.95 -2.12
N PRO A 24 -19.11 5.70 -1.27
CA PRO A 24 -19.61 6.27 -0.03
C PRO A 24 -20.90 7.09 -0.23
N LYS A 25 -22.05 6.40 -0.21
CA LYS A 25 -23.38 6.98 -0.14
C LYS A 25 -23.77 6.91 1.32
N GLY A 26 -23.22 7.83 2.10
CA GLY A 26 -23.58 7.92 3.51
C GLY A 26 -22.87 9.02 4.28
N HIS A 27 -21.60 9.33 3.98
CA HIS A 27 -20.81 10.28 4.77
C HIS A 27 -19.90 11.17 3.90
N ARG A 28 -20.37 11.64 2.74
CA ARG A 28 -19.77 12.86 2.16
C ARG A 28 -20.21 14.02 3.03
N THR A 29 -19.44 14.33 4.07
CA THR A 29 -19.49 15.65 4.70
C THR A 29 -19.23 16.66 3.59
N LYS A 30 -20.21 17.53 3.31
CA LYS A 30 -20.04 18.66 2.39
C LYS A 30 -18.75 19.39 2.77
N GLY A 31 -17.71 19.30 1.93
CA GLY A 31 -16.45 20.05 2.11
C GLY A 31 -15.14 19.24 2.08
N ALA A 32 -15.14 17.90 2.04
CA ALA A 32 -13.88 17.16 1.92
C ALA A 32 -13.29 17.30 0.50
N PRO A 33 -12.02 17.76 0.33
CA PRO A 33 -11.38 17.88 -0.97
C PRO A 33 -11.29 16.52 -1.68
N GLU A 34 -11.67 16.47 -2.97
CA GLU A 34 -11.67 15.27 -3.82
C GLU A 34 -10.28 14.58 -3.89
N ALA A 35 -9.21 15.36 -3.73
CA ALA A 35 -7.85 14.86 -3.66
C ALA A 35 -7.60 13.94 -2.45
N LEU A 36 -8.19 14.23 -1.28
CA LEU A 36 -7.93 13.50 -0.03
C LEU A 36 -8.38 12.04 -0.10
N LEU A 37 -9.43 11.77 -0.87
CA LEU A 37 -10.05 10.45 -1.02
C LEU A 37 -9.64 9.77 -2.33
N GLY A 38 -8.66 10.30 -3.07
CA GLY A 38 -8.33 9.83 -4.42
C GLY A 38 -7.96 8.35 -4.47
N LEU A 39 -7.22 7.84 -3.48
CA LEU A 39 -6.83 6.43 -3.42
C LEU A 39 -8.01 5.52 -3.08
N ASP A 40 -8.79 5.88 -2.06
CA ASP A 40 -9.96 5.10 -1.63
C ASP A 40 -11.05 5.11 -2.72
N SER A 41 -11.26 6.26 -3.36
CA SER A 41 -12.13 6.42 -4.52
C SER A 41 -11.64 5.56 -5.69
N GLY A 42 -10.34 5.57 -5.98
CA GLY A 42 -9.74 4.73 -7.01
C GLY A 42 -9.92 3.23 -6.75
N ILE A 43 -9.85 2.80 -5.49
CA ILE A 43 -10.14 1.41 -5.10
C ILE A 43 -11.64 1.12 -5.22
N ALA A 44 -12.48 2.01 -4.71
CA ALA A 44 -13.93 1.85 -4.67
C ALA A 44 -14.59 1.93 -6.06
N HIS A 45 -13.98 2.66 -7.01
CA HIS A 45 -14.47 2.87 -8.38
C HIS A 45 -13.56 2.25 -9.45
N GLY A 46 -12.64 1.37 -9.04
CA GLY A 46 -11.83 0.60 -9.97
C GLY A 46 -12.69 -0.27 -10.92
N PRO A 47 -12.09 -0.83 -11.99
CA PRO A 47 -12.83 -1.60 -12.97
C PRO A 47 -13.56 -2.80 -12.33
N SER A 48 -14.65 -3.22 -12.95
CA SER A 48 -15.48 -4.33 -12.45
C SER A 48 -14.80 -5.68 -12.70
N ASP A 49 -14.30 -5.90 -13.92
CA ASP A 49 -13.54 -7.08 -14.32
C ASP A 49 -12.09 -6.69 -14.66
N GLN A 50 -11.19 -7.63 -14.40
CA GLN A 50 -9.80 -7.57 -14.81
C GLN A 50 -9.62 -7.46 -16.32
N LYS A 51 -10.50 -8.10 -17.09
CA LYS A 51 -10.45 -8.11 -18.55
C LYS A 51 -10.74 -6.75 -19.18
N ASP A 52 -11.35 -5.84 -18.41
CA ASP A 52 -11.70 -4.49 -18.88
C ASP A 52 -10.50 -3.53 -18.82
N ASP A 53 -9.42 -3.89 -18.11
CA ASP A 53 -8.16 -3.12 -18.07
C ASP A 53 -7.08 -3.80 -18.92
N LEU A 54 -6.91 -3.31 -20.15
CA LEU A 54 -5.88 -3.77 -21.08
C LEU A 54 -4.45 -3.65 -20.53
N THR A 55 -4.22 -2.76 -19.55
CA THR A 55 -2.90 -2.57 -18.92
C THR A 55 -2.67 -3.46 -17.71
N TYR A 56 -3.67 -4.24 -17.28
CA TYR A 56 -3.59 -5.03 -16.06
C TYR A 56 -2.46 -6.05 -16.12
N THR A 57 -2.38 -6.82 -17.21
CA THR A 57 -1.37 -7.88 -17.37
C THR A 57 0.04 -7.30 -17.32
N ASP A 58 0.27 -6.19 -18.02
CA ASP A 58 1.58 -5.52 -18.01
C ASP A 58 1.95 -5.02 -16.61
N ARG A 59 1.00 -4.39 -15.90
CA ARG A 59 1.20 -3.93 -14.52
C ARG A 59 1.46 -5.09 -13.56
N LEU A 60 0.82 -6.24 -13.77
CA LEU A 60 1.06 -7.45 -12.99
C LEU A 60 2.48 -7.97 -13.20
N LEU A 61 2.92 -8.06 -14.47
CA LEU A 61 4.27 -8.47 -14.83
C LEU A 61 5.34 -7.51 -14.27
N GLN A 62 5.12 -6.20 -14.34
CA GLN A 62 6.01 -5.20 -13.75
C GLN A 62 6.15 -5.37 -12.23
N ARG A 63 5.05 -5.67 -11.53
CA ARG A 63 5.08 -5.94 -10.09
C ARG A 63 5.88 -7.21 -9.76
N ASP A 64 5.69 -8.26 -10.54
CA ASP A 64 6.42 -9.53 -10.35
C ASP A 64 7.92 -9.36 -10.67
N GLU A 65 8.26 -8.56 -11.67
CA GLU A 65 9.65 -8.18 -11.96
C GLU A 65 10.27 -7.38 -10.82
N LEU A 66 9.55 -6.40 -10.26
CA LEU A 66 9.99 -5.64 -9.08
C LEU A 66 10.27 -6.57 -7.91
N LYS A 67 9.34 -7.49 -7.58
CA LYS A 67 9.54 -8.48 -6.52
C LYS A 67 10.81 -9.28 -6.78
N ARG A 68 11.00 -9.80 -7.99
CA ARG A 68 12.18 -10.59 -8.36
C ARG A 68 13.49 -9.82 -8.20
N LYS A 69 13.50 -8.51 -8.52
CA LYS A 69 14.66 -7.64 -8.33
C LYS A 69 15.00 -7.45 -6.85
N ILE A 70 14.00 -7.18 -6.02
CA ILE A 70 14.18 -7.03 -4.56
C ILE A 70 14.66 -8.33 -3.93
N ASP A 71 14.04 -9.46 -4.27
CA ASP A 71 14.42 -10.78 -3.80
C ASP A 71 15.90 -11.09 -4.15
N ARG A 72 16.30 -10.87 -5.42
CA ARG A 72 17.69 -11.06 -5.85
C ARG A 72 18.66 -10.17 -5.11
N LEU A 73 18.29 -8.90 -4.89
CA LEU A 73 19.12 -7.96 -4.15
C LEU A 73 19.35 -8.48 -2.73
N MET A 74 18.28 -8.81 -1.99
CA MET A 74 18.38 -9.34 -0.64
C MET A 74 19.30 -10.57 -0.56
N VAL A 75 19.17 -11.52 -1.49
CA VAL A 75 20.05 -12.70 -1.54
C VAL A 75 21.50 -12.32 -1.84
N SER A 76 21.73 -11.43 -2.82
CA SER A 76 23.07 -11.06 -3.27
C SER A 76 23.92 -10.40 -2.18
N ILE A 77 23.28 -9.71 -1.23
CA ILE A 77 23.95 -9.09 -0.09
C ILE A 77 23.67 -9.80 1.25
N GLY A 78 23.08 -10.99 1.21
CA GLY A 78 22.85 -11.81 2.41
C GLY A 78 21.91 -11.19 3.45
N LEU A 79 20.95 -10.37 3.03
CA LEU A 79 19.98 -9.75 3.94
C LEU A 79 18.86 -10.71 4.34
N ASP A 80 18.59 -10.78 5.63
CA ASP A 80 17.44 -11.51 6.19
C ASP A 80 16.13 -10.70 6.15
N ALA A 81 16.24 -9.37 6.15
CA ALA A 81 15.10 -8.45 6.16
C ALA A 81 15.45 -7.10 5.53
N LEU A 82 14.41 -6.38 5.08
CA LEU A 82 14.48 -4.96 4.74
C LEU A 82 13.93 -4.13 5.90
N VAL A 83 14.68 -3.10 6.30
CA VAL A 83 14.27 -2.14 7.32
C VAL A 83 14.21 -0.75 6.69
N LEU A 84 13.03 -0.13 6.70
CA LEU A 84 12.78 1.17 6.07
C LEU A 84 11.92 2.03 6.98
N PRO A 85 12.08 3.37 7.01
CA PRO A 85 11.10 4.23 7.66
C PRO A 85 9.74 4.12 6.96
N ASP A 86 8.64 4.03 7.71
CA ASP A 86 7.29 3.98 7.12
C ASP A 86 6.99 5.25 6.29
N LEU A 87 7.37 6.39 6.87
CA LEU A 87 7.19 7.73 6.36
C LEU A 87 8.47 8.52 6.59
N GLN A 88 8.92 9.28 5.60
CA GLN A 88 10.05 10.20 5.77
C GLN A 88 9.62 11.60 6.24
N ILE A 89 8.33 11.77 6.51
CA ILE A 89 7.73 13.02 6.98
C ILE A 89 7.02 12.78 8.32
N PRO A 90 6.97 13.79 9.20
CA PRO A 90 6.15 13.70 10.40
C PRO A 90 4.69 13.44 10.06
N PRO A 91 3.93 12.80 10.97
CA PRO A 91 2.48 12.67 10.84
C PRO A 91 1.81 14.00 10.51
N ALA A 92 1.00 14.01 9.45
CA ALA A 92 0.25 15.20 9.05
C ALA A 92 -0.75 15.59 10.13
N ARG A 93 -0.86 16.89 10.43
CA ARG A 93 -1.96 17.43 11.22
C ARG A 93 -3.22 17.47 10.37
N PHE A 94 -4.38 17.56 11.01
CA PHE A 94 -5.66 17.69 10.31
C PHE A 94 -5.66 18.89 9.34
N GLU A 95 -5.13 20.02 9.78
CA GLU A 95 -5.02 21.24 8.96
C GLU A 95 -4.22 21.00 7.68
N ASP A 96 -3.13 20.23 7.77
CA ASP A 96 -2.27 19.86 6.63
C ASP A 96 -3.00 19.04 5.56
N MET A 97 -4.08 18.35 5.93
CA MET A 97 -4.91 17.59 4.99
C MET A 97 -5.92 18.48 4.25
N THR A 98 -6.29 19.62 4.83
CA THR A 98 -7.31 20.53 4.28
C THR A 98 -6.75 21.69 3.49
N ASN A 99 -5.49 22.06 3.74
CA ASN A 99 -4.81 23.18 3.10
C ASN A 99 -4.00 22.78 1.84
N GLY A 100 -4.02 21.49 1.46
CA GLY A 100 -3.30 21.00 0.29
C GLY A 100 -1.79 20.89 0.46
N ARG A 101 -1.26 20.98 1.70
CA ARG A 101 0.18 20.88 1.98
C ARG A 101 0.78 19.55 1.52
N PHE A 102 0.02 18.47 1.60
CA PHE A 102 0.45 17.14 1.17
C PHE A 102 -0.25 16.72 -0.12
N GLU A 103 0.50 16.67 -1.22
CA GLU A 103 0.07 15.92 -2.40
C GLU A 103 0.20 14.43 -2.09
N ILE A 104 -0.94 13.73 -2.04
CA ILE A 104 -1.00 12.28 -1.75
C ILE A 104 -0.14 11.46 -2.73
N ALA A 105 0.02 11.95 -3.97
CA ALA A 105 0.79 11.29 -5.01
C ALA A 105 2.33 11.46 -4.89
N GLY A 106 2.83 12.23 -3.93
CA GLY A 106 4.28 12.50 -3.76
C GLY A 106 4.84 12.16 -2.38
N SER A 107 4.02 11.65 -1.47
CA SER A 107 4.50 11.29 -0.13
C SER A 107 5.45 10.08 -0.22
N PRO A 108 6.67 10.15 0.34
CA PRO A 108 7.63 9.05 0.33
C PRO A 108 7.22 7.95 1.34
N VAL A 109 6.19 7.19 0.97
CA VAL A 109 5.65 6.07 1.75
C VAL A 109 6.29 4.76 1.31
N ASN A 110 7.16 4.21 2.15
CA ASN A 110 7.76 2.89 1.89
C ASN A 110 6.74 1.75 2.05
N THR A 111 5.59 2.02 2.70
CA THR A 111 4.48 1.06 2.81
C THR A 111 3.97 0.59 1.44
N PHE A 112 4.12 1.42 0.40
CA PHE A 112 3.82 1.00 -0.96
C PHE A 112 4.77 -0.08 -1.47
N LEU A 113 6.07 0.02 -1.16
CA LEU A 113 7.05 -1.00 -1.55
C LEU A 113 6.68 -2.37 -0.95
N ALA A 114 6.33 -2.42 0.33
CA ALA A 114 5.88 -3.64 0.99
C ALA A 114 4.64 -4.24 0.31
N SER A 115 3.65 -3.41 -0.02
CA SER A 115 2.41 -3.83 -0.69
C SER A 115 2.65 -4.37 -2.10
N GLN A 116 3.58 -3.77 -2.85
CA GLN A 116 3.92 -4.20 -4.21
C GLN A 116 4.79 -5.46 -4.23
N THR A 117 5.72 -5.61 -3.27
CA THR A 117 6.65 -6.76 -3.19
C THR A 117 6.03 -7.99 -2.53
N ARG A 118 4.87 -7.85 -1.87
CA ARG A 118 4.18 -8.93 -1.15
C ARG A 118 5.04 -9.60 -0.07
N LEU A 119 6.01 -8.87 0.48
CA LEU A 119 6.79 -9.34 1.61
C LEU A 119 5.95 -9.24 2.90
N PRO A 120 5.90 -10.28 3.74
CA PRO A 120 5.38 -10.17 5.09
C PRO A 120 6.05 -9.02 5.81
N THR A 121 5.25 -8.11 6.32
CA THR A 121 5.75 -6.83 6.82
C THR A 121 5.03 -6.43 8.09
N ILE A 122 5.79 -5.97 9.07
CA ILE A 122 5.29 -5.39 10.31
C ILE A 122 5.82 -3.96 10.46
N THR A 123 5.05 -3.13 11.15
CA THR A 123 5.47 -1.80 11.57
C THR A 123 5.71 -1.80 13.07
N VAL A 124 6.84 -1.25 13.49
CA VAL A 124 7.19 -1.09 14.91
C VAL A 124 7.46 0.39 15.23
N PRO A 125 7.11 0.86 16.43
CA PRO A 125 7.58 2.16 16.92
C PRO A 125 9.10 2.17 16.99
N ALA A 126 9.74 3.22 16.49
CA ALA A 126 11.18 3.35 16.51
C ALA A 126 11.63 4.47 17.44
N ASP A 127 10.97 5.62 17.39
CA ASP A 127 11.28 6.76 18.25
C ASP A 127 10.18 7.83 18.20
N PHE A 128 10.47 9.04 18.69
CA PHE A 128 9.71 10.25 18.51
C PHE A 128 10.57 11.36 17.88
N THR A 129 9.92 12.26 17.13
CA THR A 129 10.54 13.53 16.72
C THR A 129 10.71 14.48 17.91
N ASP A 130 11.43 15.59 17.73
CA ASP A 130 11.57 16.65 18.75
C ASP A 130 10.19 17.17 19.24
N ASP A 131 9.22 17.25 18.33
CA ASP A 131 7.82 17.61 18.59
C ASP A 131 6.98 16.46 19.21
N ARG A 132 7.62 15.37 19.66
CA ARG A 132 7.00 14.19 20.25
C ARG A 132 6.03 13.45 19.32
N LEU A 133 6.26 13.49 18.01
CA LEU A 133 5.47 12.71 17.04
C LEU A 133 6.11 11.34 16.79
N PRO A 134 5.34 10.25 16.71
CA PRO A 134 5.90 8.90 16.58
C PRO A 134 6.60 8.69 15.24
N VAL A 135 7.83 8.19 15.30
CA VAL A 135 8.62 7.66 14.19
C VAL A 135 8.46 6.15 14.16
N ARG A 136 8.27 5.59 12.96
CA ARG A 136 7.98 4.16 12.77
C ARG A 136 8.92 3.56 11.74
N LEU A 137 9.32 2.31 12.02
CA LEU A 137 10.09 1.48 11.11
C LEU A 137 9.24 0.33 10.61
N GLN A 138 9.42 0.06 9.33
CA GLN A 138 8.87 -1.07 8.62
C GLN A 138 9.91 -2.18 8.54
N LEU A 139 9.54 -3.39 8.95
CA LEU A 139 10.36 -4.60 8.82
C LEU A 139 9.67 -5.55 7.85
N SER A 140 10.27 -5.74 6.68
CA SER A 140 9.80 -6.68 5.65
C SER A 140 10.73 -7.88 5.57
N VAL A 141 10.18 -9.08 5.75
CA VAL A 141 10.94 -10.34 5.72
C VAL A 141 10.60 -11.16 4.49
N TRP A 142 11.48 -12.08 4.12
CA TRP A 142 11.19 -13.03 3.05
C TRP A 142 10.09 -14.01 3.49
N ALA A 143 9.04 -14.16 2.69
CA ALA A 143 8.05 -15.22 2.90
C ALA A 143 8.67 -16.58 2.56
N THR A 144 8.89 -17.40 3.59
CA THR A 144 9.49 -18.76 3.57
C THR A 144 11.00 -18.82 3.32
N ARG A 145 11.77 -18.64 4.39
CA ARG A 145 12.98 -19.44 4.58
C ARG A 145 12.52 -20.78 5.16
N ASN A 146 12.22 -21.76 4.31
CA ASN A 146 12.36 -23.15 4.77
C ASN A 146 13.84 -23.29 5.08
N ARG A 147 14.22 -23.14 6.35
CA ARG A 147 15.42 -23.78 6.85
C ARG A 147 15.14 -25.27 6.70
N VAL A 148 15.46 -25.81 5.52
CA VAL A 148 15.98 -27.17 5.51
C VAL A 148 17.23 -27.02 6.35
N CYS A 149 17.13 -27.44 7.62
CA CYS A 149 18.30 -27.66 8.45
C CYS A 149 19.25 -28.50 7.60
N SER A 150 20.34 -27.91 7.15
CA SER A 150 21.46 -28.69 6.66
C SER A 150 22.13 -29.25 7.91
N ASP A 151 22.25 -30.57 7.93
CA ASP A 151 22.86 -31.39 8.99
C ASP A 151 24.25 -30.91 9.40
#